data_AF-A0A2N5Z0Y8-F1
#
_entry.id   AF-A0A2N5Z0Y8-F1
#
_cell.length_a   1.000
_cell.length_b   1.000
_cell.length_c   1.000
_cell.angle_alpha   90.00
_cell.angle_beta   90.00
_cell.angle_gamma   90.00
#
_symmetry.space_group_name_H-M   'P 1'
#
loop_
_entity.id
_entity.type
_entity.pdbx_description
1 polymer ?
#
loop_
_entity_poly.entity_id
_entity_poly.type
_entity_poly.pdbx_seq_one_letter_code
_entity_poly.pdbx_strand_id
1 'polypeptide(L)'
;MEAKTDNVQQQINEINQKLDLLLGYMSEQRLKSETIEDLVSDVSIISKDAFSSVVYELDKQGMELNVDDIKTLAYKLVRNVNNFSQVMDMFESVTDLLKDAGPIVNEVGIDFTNKLHEFEQKGYFEFFKEISNIMDNIISSYPPEDVRSLADNIVTILDTVKNLTQPDMLHAINNAVSIFKNLDTENIKEYSLWNVFREMNTPEMKRGLGFIMTFLKNLSQETISNK
;
A
#
# COMPACT_ATOMS: atom_id res chain seq x y z
N MET A 1 35.69 45.93 40.37
CA MET A 1 34.77 46.05 39.21
C MET A 1 35.45 45.71 37.89
N GLU A 2 36.78 45.79 37.77
CA GLU A 2 37.53 45.50 36.54
C GLU A 2 37.43 44.05 36.03
N ALA A 3 37.49 43.04 36.91
CA ALA A 3 37.47 41.62 36.48
C ALA A 3 36.16 41.16 35.78
N LYS A 4 35.03 41.87 35.99
CA LYS A 4 33.77 41.57 35.28
C LYS A 4 33.78 42.15 33.86
N THR A 5 34.44 43.27 33.65
CA THR A 5 34.52 43.96 32.36
C THR A 5 35.43 43.18 31.39
N ASP A 6 36.52 42.59 31.89
CA ASP A 6 37.42 41.76 31.09
C ASP A 6 36.75 40.48 30.57
N ASN A 7 35.93 39.83 31.42
CA ASN A 7 35.17 38.64 31.03
C ASN A 7 34.15 38.95 29.92
N VAL A 8 33.45 40.09 30.03
CA VAL A 8 32.50 40.55 28.99
C VAL A 8 33.24 40.87 27.68
N GLN A 9 34.41 41.51 27.75
CA GLN A 9 35.20 41.80 26.56
C GLN A 9 35.71 40.52 25.86
N GLN A 10 36.08 39.51 26.66
CA GLN A 10 36.52 38.22 26.15
C GLN A 10 35.38 37.46 25.47
N GLN A 11 34.17 37.47 26.05
CA GLN A 11 32.98 36.90 25.42
C GLN A 11 32.60 37.61 24.11
N ILE A 12 32.72 38.94 24.05
CA ILE A 12 32.46 39.71 22.82
C ILE A 12 33.47 39.32 21.72
N ASN A 13 34.75 39.15 22.07
CA ASN A 13 35.76 38.74 21.10
C ASN A 13 35.52 37.32 20.57
N GLU A 14 35.12 36.38 21.44
CA GLU A 14 34.74 35.03 21.01
C GLU A 14 33.49 35.02 20.12
N ILE A 15 32.51 35.88 20.41
CA ILE A 15 31.32 36.04 19.57
C ILE A 15 31.69 36.60 18.20
N ASN A 16 32.56 37.62 18.13
CA ASN A 16 33.02 38.17 16.86
C ASN A 16 33.74 37.12 16.01
N GLN A 17 34.61 36.30 16.61
CA GLN A 17 35.27 35.21 15.88
C GLN A 17 34.28 34.16 15.36
N LYS A 18 33.24 33.83 16.14
CA LYS A 18 32.19 32.91 15.71
C LYS A 18 31.32 33.51 14.61
N LEU A 19 31.04 34.82 14.67
CA LEU A 19 30.32 35.55 13.63
C LEU A 19 31.14 35.61 12.33
N ASP A 20 32.44 35.85 12.40
CA ASP A 20 33.33 35.86 11.22
C ASP A 20 33.39 34.48 10.56
N LEU A 21 33.45 33.40 11.36
CA LEU A 21 33.35 32.02 10.85
C LEU A 21 32.01 31.74 10.17
N LEU A 22 30.90 32.15 10.79
CA LEU A 22 29.56 32.00 10.20
C LEU A 22 29.40 32.82 8.92
N LEU A 23 29.92 34.05 8.88
CA LEU A 23 29.92 34.89 7.69
C LEU A 23 30.75 34.27 6.56
N GLY A 24 31.87 33.62 6.88
CA GLY A 24 32.64 32.83 5.92
C GLY A 24 31.82 31.69 5.32
N TYR A 25 31.21 30.85 6.16
CA TYR A 25 30.36 29.74 5.71
C TYR A 25 29.14 30.23 4.91
N MET A 26 28.49 31.32 5.33
CA MET A 26 27.36 31.91 4.60
C MET A 26 27.78 32.49 3.25
N SER A 27 28.99 33.04 3.15
CA SER A 27 29.53 33.55 1.88
C SER A 27 29.78 32.43 0.87
N GLU A 28 30.32 31.29 1.32
CA GLU A 28 30.56 30.12 0.49
C GLU A 28 29.26 29.45 0.03
N GLN A 29 28.24 29.40 0.90
CA GLN A 29 26.91 28.91 0.56
C GLN A 29 26.20 29.81 -0.46
N ARG A 30 26.40 31.13 -0.39
CA ARG A 30 25.88 32.08 -1.37
C ARG A 30 26.51 31.89 -2.74
N LEU A 31 27.84 31.71 -2.81
CA LEU A 31 28.54 31.47 -4.07
C LEU A 31 28.05 30.20 -4.77
N LYS A 32 27.77 29.13 -4.02
CA LYS A 32 27.14 27.91 -4.58
C LYS A 32 25.75 28.19 -5.18
N SER A 33 24.98 29.10 -4.57
CA SER A 33 23.65 29.47 -5.06
C SER A 33 23.75 30.29 -6.36
N GLU A 34 24.72 31.21 -6.45
CA GLU A 34 24.98 32.02 -7.66
C GLU A 34 25.43 31.13 -8.84
N THR A 35 26.29 30.12 -8.61
CA THR A 35 26.68 29.16 -9.66
C THR A 35 25.51 28.30 -10.17
N ILE A 36 24.54 27.98 -9.30
CA ILE A 36 23.33 27.27 -9.70
C ILE A 36 22.46 28.16 -10.59
N GLU A 37 22.29 29.44 -10.25
CA GLU A 37 21.53 30.41 -11.05
C GLU A 37 22.11 30.58 -12.46
N ASP A 38 23.44 30.65 -12.59
CA ASP A 38 24.12 30.68 -13.90
C ASP A 38 23.91 29.37 -14.68
N LEU A 39 24.00 28.20 -14.03
CA LEU A 39 23.74 26.91 -14.68
C LEU A 39 22.28 26.81 -15.17
N VAL A 40 21.31 27.36 -14.44
CA VAL A 40 19.90 27.44 -14.88
C VAL A 40 19.79 28.26 -16.16
N SER A 41 20.49 29.39 -16.21
CA SER A 41 20.50 30.30 -17.35
C SER A 41 21.07 29.61 -18.60
N ASP A 42 22.20 28.92 -18.45
CA ASP A 42 22.88 28.23 -19.56
C ASP A 42 22.09 27.01 -20.06
N VAL A 43 21.49 26.24 -19.16
CA VAL A 43 20.62 25.10 -19.50
C VAL A 43 19.38 25.56 -20.27
N SER A 44 18.86 26.76 -20.02
CA SER A 44 17.70 27.30 -20.72
C SER A 44 17.92 27.39 -22.24
N ILE A 45 19.16 27.62 -22.68
CA ILE A 45 19.52 27.79 -24.09
C ILE A 45 19.46 26.46 -24.84
N ILE A 46 19.97 25.37 -24.24
CA ILE A 46 19.99 24.02 -24.86
C ILE A 46 18.64 23.32 -24.70
N SER A 47 17.86 23.68 -23.67
CA SER A 47 16.58 23.05 -23.37
C SER A 47 15.56 23.14 -24.52
N LYS A 48 15.56 24.22 -25.29
CA LYS A 48 14.50 24.47 -26.29
C LYS A 48 14.44 23.39 -27.38
N ASP A 49 15.59 22.90 -27.83
CA ASP A 49 15.68 21.89 -28.89
C ASP A 49 15.42 20.48 -28.34
N ALA A 50 15.95 20.15 -27.16
CA ALA A 50 15.72 18.87 -26.50
C ALA A 50 14.24 18.69 -26.10
N PHE A 51 13.61 19.72 -25.54
CA PHE A 51 12.18 19.70 -25.19
C PHE A 51 11.31 19.50 -26.43
N SER A 52 11.63 20.18 -27.53
CA SER A 52 10.87 20.04 -28.77
C SER A 52 10.96 18.62 -29.34
N SER A 53 12.12 17.98 -29.22
CA SER A 53 12.31 16.58 -29.64
C SER A 53 11.52 15.60 -28.77
N VAL A 54 11.53 15.78 -27.45
CA VAL A 54 10.81 14.92 -26.50
C VAL A 54 9.30 15.06 -26.69
N VAL A 55 8.79 16.28 -26.82
CA VAL A 55 7.36 16.52 -27.09
C VAL A 55 6.94 15.87 -28.42
N TYR A 56 7.75 16.00 -29.46
CA TYR A 56 7.50 15.39 -30.77
C TYR A 56 7.46 13.85 -30.71
N GLU A 57 8.36 13.22 -29.96
CA GLU A 57 8.40 11.76 -29.82
C GLU A 57 7.25 11.21 -28.98
N LEU A 58 6.81 11.94 -27.96
CA LEU A 58 5.75 11.50 -27.04
C LEU A 58 4.36 11.73 -27.63
N ASP A 59 4.17 12.80 -28.42
CA ASP A 59 2.96 13.02 -29.23
C ASP A 59 2.79 11.88 -30.28
N LYS A 60 3.89 11.44 -30.89
CA LYS A 60 3.91 10.29 -31.80
C LYS A 60 3.48 8.97 -31.12
N GLN A 61 3.63 8.84 -29.81
CA GLN A 61 3.19 7.68 -29.03
C GLN A 61 1.79 7.85 -28.41
N GLY A 62 1.08 8.94 -28.70
CA GLY A 62 -0.29 9.17 -28.22
C GLY A 62 -0.39 9.55 -26.74
N MET A 63 0.71 10.02 -26.14
CA MET A 63 0.70 10.55 -24.77
C MET A 63 0.45 12.06 -24.80
N GLU A 64 -0.69 12.50 -24.28
CA GLU A 64 -1.00 13.92 -24.08
C GLU A 64 -0.14 14.48 -22.93
N LEU A 65 1.06 14.95 -23.25
CA LEU A 65 1.94 15.62 -22.31
C LEU A 65 1.78 17.14 -22.41
N ASN A 66 1.29 17.75 -21.35
CA ASN A 66 1.22 19.21 -21.25
C ASN A 66 2.63 19.80 -21.10
N VAL A 67 3.00 20.65 -22.05
CA VAL A 67 4.30 21.35 -22.09
C VAL A 67 4.59 22.12 -20.79
N ASP A 68 3.55 22.65 -20.14
CA ASP A 68 3.70 23.42 -18.91
C ASP A 68 4.00 22.54 -17.69
N ASP A 69 3.56 21.28 -17.69
CA ASP A 69 3.89 20.31 -16.63
C ASP A 69 5.37 19.90 -16.72
N ILE A 70 5.90 19.72 -17.93
CA ILE A 70 7.32 19.39 -18.15
C ILE A 70 8.21 20.56 -17.72
N LYS A 71 7.84 21.81 -18.05
CA LYS A 71 8.56 23.01 -17.57
C LYS A 71 8.55 23.08 -16.04
N THR A 72 7.40 22.80 -15.42
CA THR A 72 7.27 22.79 -13.96
C THR A 72 8.14 21.72 -13.32
N LEU A 73 8.22 20.53 -13.93
CA LEU A 73 9.10 19.45 -13.49
C LEU A 73 10.58 19.84 -13.62
N ALA A 74 10.99 20.41 -14.76
CA ALA A 74 12.36 20.88 -14.97
C ALA A 74 12.74 21.97 -13.97
N TYR A 75 11.86 22.92 -13.71
CA TYR A 75 12.07 23.95 -12.69
C TYR A 75 12.20 23.35 -11.29
N LYS A 76 11.36 22.36 -10.93
CA LYS A 76 11.47 21.64 -9.66
C LYS A 76 12.79 20.89 -9.55
N LEU A 77 13.26 20.22 -10.61
CA LEU A 77 14.54 19.52 -10.60
C LEU A 77 15.70 20.49 -10.34
N VAL A 78 15.74 21.58 -11.10
CA VAL A 78 16.79 22.62 -10.97
C VAL A 78 16.77 23.29 -9.60
N ARG A 79 15.58 23.67 -9.10
CA ARG A 79 15.44 24.28 -7.77
C ARG A 79 15.84 23.34 -6.63
N ASN A 80 15.74 22.02 -6.84
CA ASN A 80 16.08 21.01 -5.84
C ASN A 80 17.48 20.42 -6.04
N VAL A 81 18.33 20.98 -6.90
CA VAL A 81 19.72 20.49 -7.12
C VAL A 81 20.49 20.41 -5.80
N ASN A 82 20.29 21.35 -4.87
CA ASN A 82 20.89 21.27 -3.53
C ASN A 82 20.45 20.04 -2.73
N ASN A 83 19.18 19.64 -2.83
CA ASN A 83 18.69 18.42 -2.18
C ASN A 83 19.30 17.17 -2.84
N PHE A 84 19.48 17.19 -4.16
CA PHE A 84 20.19 16.12 -4.87
C PHE A 84 21.67 16.05 -4.49
N SER A 85 22.34 17.20 -4.31
CA SER A 85 23.72 17.25 -3.81
C SER A 85 23.82 16.61 -2.44
N GLN A 86 22.91 16.95 -1.51
CA GLN A 86 22.90 16.35 -0.17
C GLN A 86 22.69 14.82 -0.20
N VAL A 87 21.84 14.33 -1.12
CA VAL A 87 21.67 12.89 -1.34
C VAL A 87 22.97 12.27 -1.87
N MET A 88 23.69 12.96 -2.75
CA MET A 88 24.96 12.49 -3.28
C MET A 88 26.06 12.46 -2.20
N ASP A 89 26.12 13.48 -1.34
CA ASP A 89 27.02 13.54 -0.19
C ASP A 89 26.70 12.42 0.82
N MET A 90 25.43 12.07 0.97
CA MET A 90 24.99 10.92 1.76
C MET A 90 25.45 9.59 1.14
N PHE A 91 25.39 9.45 -0.19
CA PHE A 91 25.94 8.27 -0.88
C PHE A 91 27.45 8.16 -0.69
N GLU A 92 28.18 9.27 -0.77
CA GLU A 92 29.62 9.32 -0.51
C GLU A 92 29.91 8.85 0.94
N SER A 93 29.16 9.38 1.90
CA SER A 93 29.25 8.99 3.32
C SER A 93 28.91 7.51 3.55
N VAL A 94 27.92 6.95 2.85
CA VAL A 94 27.60 5.52 2.90
C VAL A 94 28.72 4.70 2.28
N THR A 95 29.29 5.13 1.15
CA THR A 95 30.42 4.42 0.53
C THR A 95 31.68 4.47 1.39
N ASP A 96 31.94 5.58 2.07
CA ASP A 96 33.08 5.71 2.97
C ASP A 96 32.86 4.90 4.26
N LEU A 97 31.64 4.87 4.79
CA LEU A 97 31.26 3.94 5.85
C LEU A 97 31.44 2.48 5.41
N LEU A 98 31.08 2.12 4.17
CA LEU A 98 31.29 0.75 3.65
C LEU A 98 32.78 0.41 3.47
N LYS A 99 33.62 1.38 3.09
CA LYS A 99 35.08 1.20 3.00
C LYS A 99 35.72 1.06 4.38
N ASP A 100 35.28 1.86 5.36
CA ASP A 100 35.85 1.90 6.70
C ASP A 100 35.28 0.80 7.63
N ALA A 101 34.06 0.32 7.36
CA ALA A 101 33.38 -0.70 8.14
C ALA A 101 33.62 -2.14 7.65
N GLY A 102 34.66 -2.38 6.85
CA GLY A 102 35.00 -3.72 6.33
C GLY A 102 34.88 -4.88 7.35
N PRO A 103 35.26 -4.70 8.63
CA PRO A 103 35.06 -5.72 9.67
C PRO A 103 33.61 -5.83 10.22
N ILE A 104 32.84 -4.74 10.26
CA ILE A 104 31.47 -4.69 10.82
C ILE A 104 30.45 -5.25 9.81
N VAL A 105 30.71 -5.10 8.51
CA VAL A 105 29.90 -5.70 7.43
C VAL A 105 29.79 -7.23 7.58
N ASN A 106 30.82 -7.88 8.12
CA ASN A 106 30.77 -9.33 8.36
C ASN A 106 29.70 -9.71 9.39
N GLU A 107 29.62 -9.01 10.52
CA GLU A 107 28.67 -9.37 11.59
C GLU A 107 27.23 -9.04 11.19
N VAL A 108 27.00 -7.86 10.62
CA VAL A 108 25.67 -7.46 10.10
C VAL A 108 25.25 -8.35 8.93
N GLY A 109 26.18 -8.73 8.05
CA GLY A 109 25.92 -9.63 6.93
C GLY A 109 25.60 -11.05 7.38
N ILE A 110 26.27 -11.56 8.42
CA ILE A 110 25.98 -12.86 9.03
C ILE A 110 24.60 -12.84 9.69
N ASP A 111 24.28 -11.81 10.48
CA ASP A 111 22.96 -11.69 11.12
C ASP A 111 21.83 -11.53 10.09
N PHE A 112 22.05 -10.77 9.02
CA PHE A 112 21.11 -10.66 7.92
C PHE A 112 20.91 -12.00 7.20
N THR A 113 21.98 -12.74 6.92
CA THR A 113 21.92 -14.06 6.30
C THR A 113 21.18 -15.06 7.20
N ASN A 114 21.48 -15.07 8.49
CA ASN A 114 20.79 -15.89 9.49
C ASN A 114 19.30 -15.54 9.55
N LYS A 115 18.94 -14.26 9.45
CA LYS A 115 17.54 -13.82 9.44
C LYS A 115 16.80 -14.24 8.18
N LEU A 116 17.44 -14.10 7.01
CA LEU A 116 16.88 -14.59 5.75
C LEU A 116 16.72 -16.11 5.77
N HIS A 117 17.68 -16.85 6.33
CA HIS A 117 17.58 -18.28 6.49
C HIS A 117 16.47 -18.68 7.48
N GLU A 118 16.29 -17.93 8.58
CA GLU A 118 15.16 -18.11 9.49
C GLU A 118 13.81 -17.88 8.77
N PHE A 119 13.74 -16.88 7.88
CA PHE A 119 12.54 -16.61 7.08
C PHE A 119 12.26 -17.72 6.06
N GLU A 120 13.31 -18.26 5.44
CA GLU A 120 13.23 -19.41 4.56
C GLU A 120 12.75 -20.66 5.31
N GLN A 121 13.36 -21.00 6.45
CA GLN A 121 12.94 -22.16 7.27
C GLN A 121 11.51 -22.06 7.77
N LYS A 122 11.05 -20.83 8.08
CA LYS A 122 9.65 -20.59 8.49
C LYS A 122 8.68 -20.52 7.32
N GLY A 123 9.15 -20.64 6.07
CA GLY A 123 8.32 -20.66 4.87
C GLY A 123 7.79 -19.30 4.42
N TYR A 124 8.35 -18.19 4.90
CA TYR A 124 7.89 -16.84 4.51
C TYR A 124 8.02 -16.58 3.01
N PHE A 125 9.09 -17.09 2.37
CA PHE A 125 9.28 -16.94 0.93
C PHE A 125 8.27 -17.76 0.13
N GLU A 126 7.95 -18.98 0.57
CA GLU A 126 6.94 -19.82 -0.06
C GLU A 126 5.55 -19.17 0.07
N PHE A 127 5.21 -18.69 1.25
CA PHE A 127 3.97 -17.95 1.48
C PHE A 127 3.86 -16.71 0.60
N PHE A 128 4.92 -15.91 0.50
CA PHE A 128 4.95 -14.74 -0.36
C PHE A 128 4.79 -15.11 -1.84
N LYS A 129 5.45 -16.17 -2.29
CA LYS A 129 5.31 -16.70 -3.64
C LYS A 129 3.87 -17.11 -3.95
N GLU A 130 3.20 -17.82 -3.03
CA GLU A 130 1.81 -18.21 -3.21
C GLU A 130 0.86 -17.02 -3.22
N ILE A 131 1.08 -16.01 -2.36
CA ILE A 131 0.32 -14.76 -2.43
C ILE A 131 0.50 -14.08 -3.78
N SER A 132 1.74 -14.02 -4.30
CA SER A 132 2.00 -13.43 -5.62
C SER A 132 1.26 -14.18 -6.72
N ASN A 133 1.26 -15.52 -6.69
CA ASN A 133 0.51 -16.33 -7.65
C ASN A 133 -1.01 -16.06 -7.57
N ILE A 134 -1.56 -15.92 -6.36
CA ILE A 134 -2.97 -15.58 -6.16
C ILE A 134 -3.27 -14.21 -6.77
N MET A 135 -2.42 -13.21 -6.50
CA MET A 135 -2.56 -11.86 -7.04
C MET A 135 -2.50 -11.85 -8.57
N ASP A 136 -1.55 -12.58 -9.17
CA ASP A 136 -1.41 -12.69 -10.62
C ASP A 136 -2.64 -13.35 -11.26
N ASN A 137 -3.18 -14.39 -10.63
CA ASN A 137 -4.41 -15.04 -11.08
C ASN A 137 -5.62 -14.10 -11.00
N ILE A 138 -5.73 -13.30 -9.94
CA ILE A 138 -6.80 -12.32 -9.80
C ILE A 138 -6.68 -11.23 -10.88
N ILE A 139 -5.50 -10.63 -11.05
CA ILE A 139 -5.25 -9.57 -12.04
C ILE A 139 -5.46 -10.08 -13.47
N SER A 140 -5.11 -11.33 -13.75
CA SER A 140 -5.26 -11.93 -15.09
C SER A 140 -6.70 -12.37 -15.39
N SER A 141 -7.50 -12.69 -14.37
CA SER A 141 -8.86 -13.23 -14.54
C SER A 141 -9.95 -12.17 -14.45
N TYR A 142 -9.67 -11.05 -13.77
CA TYR A 142 -10.64 -9.99 -13.54
C TYR A 142 -10.15 -8.67 -14.13
N PRO A 143 -11.03 -7.90 -14.77
CA PRO A 143 -10.67 -6.58 -15.25
C PRO A 143 -10.41 -5.61 -14.07
N PRO A 144 -9.64 -4.52 -14.27
CA PRO A 144 -9.21 -3.64 -13.18
C PRO A 144 -10.33 -3.06 -12.30
N GLU A 145 -11.52 -2.83 -12.87
CA GLU A 145 -12.71 -2.37 -12.18
C GLU A 145 -13.26 -3.38 -11.16
N ASP A 146 -13.17 -4.68 -11.48
CA ASP A 146 -13.63 -5.76 -10.61
C ASP A 146 -12.64 -5.96 -9.46
N VAL A 147 -11.33 -5.84 -9.73
CA VAL A 147 -10.29 -5.87 -8.70
C VAL A 147 -10.46 -4.70 -7.71
N ARG A 148 -10.81 -3.51 -8.21
CA ARG A 148 -11.11 -2.35 -7.36
C ARG A 148 -12.35 -2.59 -6.50
N SER A 149 -13.41 -3.11 -7.08
CA SER A 149 -14.64 -3.48 -6.36
C SER A 149 -14.37 -4.54 -5.28
N LEU A 150 -13.50 -5.52 -5.57
CA LEU A 150 -13.06 -6.51 -4.59
C LEU A 150 -12.30 -5.86 -3.44
N ALA A 151 -11.35 -4.96 -3.72
CA ALA A 151 -10.59 -4.25 -2.70
C ALA A 151 -11.49 -3.40 -1.79
N ASP A 152 -12.47 -2.71 -2.37
CA ASP A 152 -13.42 -1.87 -1.61
C ASP A 152 -14.35 -2.71 -0.70
N ASN A 153 -14.64 -3.95 -1.09
CA ASN A 153 -15.56 -4.84 -0.36
C ASN A 153 -14.87 -5.99 0.41
N ILE A 154 -13.53 -6.02 0.45
CA ILE A 154 -12.78 -7.15 1.01
C ILE A 154 -13.13 -7.41 2.47
N VAL A 155 -13.37 -6.36 3.26
CA VAL A 155 -13.77 -6.47 4.67
C VAL A 155 -15.13 -7.17 4.79
N THR A 156 -16.13 -6.75 4.00
CA THR A 156 -17.47 -7.35 3.99
C THR A 156 -17.43 -8.81 3.54
N ILE A 157 -16.59 -9.14 2.55
CA ILE A 157 -16.40 -10.53 2.11
C ILE A 157 -15.79 -11.36 3.24
N LEU A 158 -14.73 -10.87 3.90
CA LEU A 158 -14.09 -11.57 5.01
C LEU A 158 -15.04 -11.75 6.20
N ASP A 159 -15.85 -10.76 6.55
CA ASP A 159 -16.87 -10.86 7.59
C ASP A 159 -17.95 -11.86 7.21
N THR A 160 -18.36 -11.90 5.94
CA THR A 160 -19.33 -12.90 5.44
C THR A 160 -18.76 -14.31 5.54
N VAL A 161 -17.53 -14.52 5.07
CA VAL A 161 -16.83 -15.80 5.19
C VAL A 161 -16.73 -16.21 6.66
N LYS A 162 -16.29 -15.30 7.53
CA LYS A 162 -16.20 -15.52 8.97
C LYS A 162 -17.54 -15.94 9.56
N ASN A 163 -18.63 -15.27 9.20
CA ASN A 163 -20.00 -15.57 9.66
C ASN A 163 -20.46 -16.96 9.17
N LEU A 164 -20.15 -17.32 7.92
CA LEU A 164 -20.46 -18.63 7.36
C LEU A 164 -19.61 -19.75 7.99
N THR A 165 -18.38 -19.45 8.38
CA THR A 165 -17.49 -20.40 9.07
C THR A 165 -17.74 -20.52 10.57
N GLN A 166 -18.77 -19.86 11.11
CA GLN A 166 -19.15 -20.07 12.52
C GLN A 166 -19.65 -21.50 12.74
N PRO A 167 -19.40 -22.11 13.92
CA PRO A 167 -19.75 -23.50 14.19
C PRO A 167 -21.20 -23.84 13.83
N ASP A 168 -22.16 -23.00 14.24
CA ASP A 168 -23.58 -23.24 14.00
C ASP A 168 -23.94 -23.27 12.50
N MET A 169 -23.33 -22.39 11.69
CA MET A 169 -23.54 -22.35 10.23
C MET A 169 -22.87 -23.53 9.53
N LEU A 170 -21.65 -23.87 9.91
CA LEU A 170 -20.99 -25.07 9.39
C LEU A 170 -21.78 -26.34 9.72
N HIS A 171 -22.32 -26.45 10.94
CA HIS A 171 -23.19 -27.56 11.31
C HIS A 171 -24.47 -27.59 10.47
N ALA A 172 -25.13 -26.46 10.24
CA ALA A 172 -26.31 -26.37 9.40
C ALA A 172 -26.03 -26.80 7.94
N ILE A 173 -24.92 -26.31 7.35
CA ILE A 173 -24.48 -26.66 6.01
C ILE A 173 -24.18 -28.16 5.91
N ASN A 174 -23.40 -28.70 6.85
CA ASN A 174 -23.06 -30.13 6.87
C ASN A 174 -24.30 -31.02 7.00
N ASN A 175 -25.27 -30.61 7.84
CA ASN A 175 -26.54 -31.31 7.98
C ASN A 175 -27.34 -31.27 6.67
N ALA A 176 -27.42 -30.11 6.01
CA ALA A 176 -28.11 -29.97 4.73
C ALA A 176 -27.47 -30.85 3.63
N VAL A 177 -26.13 -30.86 3.53
CA VAL A 177 -25.40 -31.70 2.59
C VAL A 177 -25.62 -33.19 2.88
N SER A 178 -25.62 -33.58 4.16
CA SER A 178 -25.90 -34.96 4.56
C SER A 178 -27.32 -35.38 4.20
N ILE A 179 -28.32 -34.54 4.45
CA ILE A 179 -29.71 -34.78 4.04
C ILE A 179 -29.79 -34.95 2.53
N PHE A 180 -29.19 -34.04 1.76
CA PHE A 180 -29.21 -34.10 0.29
C PHE A 180 -28.62 -35.40 -0.26
N LYS A 181 -27.48 -35.84 0.28
CA LYS A 181 -26.84 -37.12 -0.10
C LYS A 181 -27.71 -38.35 0.19
N ASN A 182 -28.54 -38.28 1.24
CA ASN A 182 -29.37 -39.39 1.69
C ASN A 182 -30.78 -39.37 1.07
N LEU A 183 -31.13 -38.32 0.31
CA LEU A 183 -32.37 -38.29 -0.46
C LEU A 183 -32.18 -39.09 -1.75
N ASP A 184 -33.08 -40.05 -2.00
CA ASP A 184 -33.19 -40.69 -3.31
C ASP A 184 -33.78 -39.68 -4.29
N THR A 185 -32.88 -39.01 -5.02
CA THR A 185 -33.22 -37.96 -5.99
C THR A 185 -33.74 -38.53 -7.31
N GLU A 186 -33.60 -39.84 -7.53
CA GLU A 186 -34.04 -40.52 -8.75
C GLU A 186 -35.47 -41.05 -8.62
N ASN A 187 -35.90 -41.45 -7.41
CA ASN A 187 -37.23 -41.98 -7.14
C ASN A 187 -38.05 -41.11 -6.17
N ILE A 188 -38.32 -39.87 -6.57
CA ILE A 188 -39.20 -38.97 -5.79
C ILE A 188 -40.64 -39.49 -5.90
N LYS A 189 -41.25 -39.83 -4.75
CA LYS A 189 -42.67 -40.26 -4.69
C LYS A 189 -43.60 -39.14 -5.16
N GLU A 190 -44.48 -39.46 -6.11
CA GLU A 190 -45.55 -38.56 -6.52
C GLU A 190 -46.61 -38.43 -5.42
N TYR A 191 -47.01 -37.20 -5.10
CA TYR A 191 -48.06 -36.91 -4.14
C TYR A 191 -49.36 -36.52 -4.86
N SER A 192 -50.48 -37.13 -4.48
CA SER A 192 -51.82 -36.65 -4.87
C SER A 192 -52.23 -35.45 -4.02
N LEU A 193 -53.14 -34.61 -4.53
CA LEU A 193 -53.63 -33.40 -3.82
C LEU A 193 -54.15 -33.71 -2.41
N TRP A 194 -54.80 -34.85 -2.23
CA TRP A 194 -55.26 -35.31 -0.90
C TRP A 194 -54.10 -35.70 0.01
N ASN A 195 -53.10 -36.41 -0.52
CA ASN A 195 -51.93 -36.81 0.26
C ASN A 195 -51.11 -35.59 0.67
N VAL A 196 -50.99 -34.55 -0.17
CA VAL A 196 -50.38 -33.28 0.21
C VAL A 196 -51.14 -32.64 1.37
N PHE A 197 -52.47 -32.57 1.31
CA PHE A 197 -53.27 -31.99 2.39
C PHE A 197 -53.13 -32.75 3.71
N ARG A 198 -53.06 -34.08 3.65
CA ARG A 198 -52.79 -34.93 4.81
C ARG A 198 -51.38 -34.70 5.35
N GLU A 199 -50.39 -34.62 4.47
CA GLU A 199 -48.98 -34.41 4.84
C GLU A 199 -48.77 -33.03 5.46
N MET A 200 -49.43 -31.98 4.96
CA MET A 200 -49.43 -30.65 5.58
C MET A 200 -49.95 -30.63 7.02
N ASN A 201 -50.74 -31.63 7.41
CA ASN A 201 -51.29 -31.74 8.74
C ASN A 201 -50.40 -32.51 9.73
N THR A 202 -49.29 -33.11 9.28
CA THR A 202 -48.35 -33.82 10.15
C THR A 202 -47.64 -32.86 11.11
N PRO A 203 -47.26 -33.32 12.32
CA PRO A 203 -46.51 -32.50 13.28
C PRO A 203 -45.22 -31.93 12.70
N GLU A 204 -44.52 -32.70 11.86
CA GLU A 204 -43.27 -32.33 11.21
C GLU A 204 -43.48 -31.16 10.24
N MET A 205 -44.46 -31.28 9.34
CA MET A 205 -44.74 -30.23 8.36
C MET A 205 -45.27 -28.95 9.02
N LYS A 206 -46.11 -29.07 10.06
CA LYS A 206 -46.57 -27.92 10.85
C LYS A 206 -45.42 -27.19 11.53
N ARG A 207 -44.44 -27.92 12.08
CA ARG A 207 -43.22 -27.33 12.67
C ARG A 207 -42.37 -26.64 11.60
N GLY A 208 -42.20 -27.26 10.43
CA GLY A 208 -41.48 -26.66 9.29
C GLY A 208 -42.13 -25.36 8.80
N LEU A 209 -43.44 -25.37 8.59
CA LEU A 209 -44.21 -24.16 8.23
C LEU A 209 -44.12 -23.07 9.30
N GLY A 210 -44.18 -23.45 10.58
CA GLY A 210 -44.00 -22.52 11.70
C GLY A 210 -42.61 -21.87 11.71
N PHE A 211 -41.56 -22.65 11.42
CA PHE A 211 -40.20 -22.13 11.27
C PHE A 211 -40.11 -21.13 10.12
N ILE A 212 -40.59 -21.49 8.92
CA ILE A 212 -40.59 -20.60 7.74
C ILE A 212 -41.34 -19.30 8.06
N MET A 213 -42.52 -19.40 8.68
CA MET A 213 -43.32 -18.23 9.03
C MET A 213 -42.58 -17.31 10.02
N THR A 214 -41.90 -17.89 11.00
CA THR A 214 -41.11 -17.14 12.00
C THR A 214 -39.90 -16.47 11.35
N PHE A 215 -39.19 -17.19 10.49
CA PHE A 215 -38.06 -16.68 9.73
C PHE A 215 -38.46 -15.50 8.84
N LEU A 216 -39.55 -15.63 8.06
CA LEU A 216 -40.06 -14.57 7.20
C LEU A 216 -40.49 -13.33 8.00
N LYS A 217 -41.12 -13.52 9.17
CA LYS A 217 -41.47 -12.40 10.06
C LYS A 217 -40.24 -11.63 10.51
N ASN A 218 -39.18 -12.32 10.94
CA ASN A 218 -37.95 -11.68 11.41
C ASN A 218 -37.25 -10.93 10.27
N LEU A 219 -37.14 -11.53 9.08
CA LEU A 219 -36.59 -10.86 7.89
C LEU A 219 -37.36 -9.58 7.54
N SER A 220 -38.69 -9.61 7.62
CA SER A 220 -39.52 -8.44 7.33
C SER A 220 -39.35 -7.33 8.38
N GLN A 221 -39.15 -7.68 9.66
CA GLN A 221 -38.95 -6.70 10.73
C GLN A 221 -37.59 -6.00 10.60
N GLU A 222 -36.55 -6.73 10.22
CA GLU A 222 -35.20 -6.20 10.02
C GLU A 222 -35.14 -5.23 8.82
N THR A 223 -35.86 -5.56 7.74
CA THR A 223 -35.98 -4.68 6.55
C THR A 223 -36.87 -3.45 6.79
N ILE A 224 -37.83 -3.52 7.71
CA ILE A 224 -38.67 -2.37 8.10
C ILE A 224 -37.92 -1.46 9.11
N SER A 225 -37.07 -2.02 9.98
CA SER A 225 -36.33 -1.23 10.98
C SER A 225 -35.12 -0.47 10.41
N ASN A 226 -34.64 -0.83 9.22
CA ASN A 226 -33.52 -0.19 8.53
C ASN A 226 -33.97 0.79 7.43
N LYS A 227 -35.22 1.26 7.49
CA LYS A 227 -35.80 2.29 6.61
C LYS A 227 -36.22 3.50 7.42
#